data_AF-A0ABD4PHV8-F1
#
_entry.id   AF-A0ABD4PHV8-F1
#
_cell.length_a   1.000
_cell.length_b   1.000
_cell.length_c   1.000
_cell.angle_alpha   90.00
_cell.angle_beta   90.00
_cell.angle_gamma   90.00
#
_symmetry.space_group_name_H-M   'P 1'
#
loop_
_entity.id
_entity.type
_entity.pdbx_description
1 polymer ?
#
loop_
_entity_poly.entity_id
_entity_poly.type
_entity_poly.pdbx_seq_one_letter_code
_entity_poly.pdbx_strand_id
1 'polypeptide(L)' 'MIIKNLKHYTPEKPDVPGAMYLKSEDGQDWYECQSLFSAETLKLVY' A
#
# COMPACT_ATOMS: atom_id res chain seq x y z
N MET A 1 9.31 -1.88 -8.20
CA MET A 1 8.29 -2.58 -7.40
C MET A 1 6.97 -2.55 -8.16
N ILE A 2 6.19 -3.63 -8.13
CA ILE A 2 4.85 -3.68 -8.71
C ILE A 2 3.91 -4.23 -7.65
N ILE A 3 2.80 -3.55 -7.43
CA ILE A 3 1.70 -3.99 -6.57
C ILE A 3 0.41 -3.86 -7.37
N LYS A 4 -0.45 -4.87 -7.29
CA LYS A 4 -1.64 -5.00 -8.11
C LYS A 4 -2.87 -5.23 -7.26
N ASN A 5 -4.03 -4.88 -7.81
CA ASN A 5 -5.34 -5.17 -7.24
C ASN A 5 -5.46 -4.69 -5.79
N LEU A 6 -5.09 -3.43 -5.53
CA LEU A 6 -5.23 -2.81 -4.21
C LEU A 6 -6.70 -2.83 -3.78
N LYS A 7 -6.96 -3.43 -2.62
CA LYS A 7 -8.30 -3.51 -2.02
C LYS A 7 -8.27 -2.92 -0.63
N HIS A 8 -9.38 -2.30 -0.25
CA HIS A 8 -9.54 -1.84 1.12
C HIS A 8 -9.48 -3.02 2.08
N TYR A 9 -8.88 -2.80 3.24
CA TYR A 9 -8.92 -3.76 4.35
C TYR A 9 -8.91 -3.01 5.68
N THR A 10 -9.27 -3.71 6.76
CA THR A 10 -9.16 -3.19 8.11
C THR A 10 -7.98 -3.87 8.80
N PRO A 11 -6.89 -3.15 9.13
CA PRO A 11 -5.80 -3.72 9.92
C PRO A 11 -6.27 -3.94 11.37
N GLU A 12 -5.70 -4.95 12.03
CA GLU A 12 -6.00 -5.23 13.44
C GLU A 12 -5.54 -4.09 14.37
N LYS A 13 -4.48 -3.38 13.96
CA LYS A 13 -3.92 -2.23 14.67
C LYS A 13 -3.69 -1.09 13.67
N PRO A 14 -4.66 -0.18 13.48
CA PRO A 14 -4.47 0.99 12.64
C PRO A 14 -3.50 1.95 13.33
N ASP A 15 -2.38 2.23 12.67
CA ASP A 15 -1.40 3.23 13.09
C ASP A 15 -1.97 4.66 13.07
N VAL A 16 -2.86 4.93 12.10
CA VAL A 16 -3.51 6.22 11.89
C VAL A 16 -5.02 6.04 12.00
N PRO A 17 -5.67 6.61 13.03
CA PRO A 17 -7.11 6.48 13.21
C PRO A 17 -7.86 7.17 12.08
N GLY A 18 -8.79 6.43 11.45
CA GLY A 18 -9.61 6.93 10.34
C GLY A 18 -8.93 6.90 8.96
N ALA A 19 -7.70 6.39 8.85
CA ALA A 19 -7.05 6.20 7.57
C ALA A 19 -7.66 5.03 6.78
N MET A 20 -7.60 5.14 5.45
CA MET A 20 -7.98 4.06 4.54
C MET A 20 -6.77 3.17 4.27
N TYR A 21 -6.85 1.92 4.70
CA TYR A 21 -5.79 0.94 4.49
C TYR A 21 -6.05 0.13 3.23
N LEU A 22 -4.99 -0.07 2.45
CA LEU A 22 -5.04 -0.77 1.16
C LEU A 22 -4.05 -1.93 1.17
N LYS A 23 -4.49 -3.10 0.75
CA LYS A 23 -3.67 -4.30 0.62
C LYS A 23 -3.64 -4.76 -0.82
N SER A 24 -2.47 -5.12 -1.32
CA SER A 24 -2.32 -5.74 -2.64
C SER A 24 -2.84 -7.17 -2.63
N GLU A 25 -3.06 -7.74 -3.82
CA GLU A 25 -3.42 -9.17 -3.97
C GLU A 25 -2.38 -10.13 -3.37
N ASP A 26 -1.11 -9.73 -3.37
CA ASP A 26 0.00 -10.49 -2.76
C ASP A 26 0.02 -10.37 -1.22
N GLY A 27 -0.87 -9.56 -0.66
CA GLY A 27 -0.98 -9.37 0.79
C GLY A 27 -0.06 -8.30 1.37
N GLN A 28 0.52 -7.44 0.55
CA GLN A 28 1.39 -6.34 1.00
C GLN A 28 0.56 -5.08 1.31
N ASP A 29 0.81 -4.43 2.45
CA ASP A 29 0.18 -3.16 2.78
C ASP A 29 0.76 -2.00 1.95
N TRP A 30 -0.10 -1.12 1.46
CA TRP A 30 0.27 0.01 0.61
C TRP A 30 1.20 1.02 1.30
N TYR A 31 1.00 1.29 2.58
CA TYR A 31 1.84 2.22 3.34
C TYR A 31 3.23 1.63 3.59
N GLU A 32 3.31 0.34 3.97
CA GLU A 32 4.60 -0.36 4.11
C GLU A 32 5.37 -0.41 2.79
N CYS A 33 4.67 -0.59 1.66
CA CYS A 33 5.27 -0.57 0.33
C CYS A 33 5.92 0.76 -0.04
N GLN A 34 5.56 1.89 0.59
CA GLN A 34 6.09 3.21 0.19
C GLN A 34 7.61 3.29 0.28
N SER A 35 8.21 2.68 1.31
CA SER A 35 9.66 2.65 1.53
C SER A 35 10.42 1.76 0.55
N LEU A 36 9.71 0.86 -0.16
CA LEU A 36 10.29 -0.07 -1.14
C LEU A 36 10.35 0.52 -2.55
N PHE A 37 9.71 1.67 -2.80
CA PHE A 37 9.82 2.38 -4.07
C PHE A 37 11.10 3.20 -4.16
N SER A 38 11.75 3.18 -5.32
CA SER A 38 12.89 4.06 -5.58
C SER A 38 12.42 5.52 -5.69
N ALA A 39 13.15 6.41 -5.02
CA ALA A 39 12.93 7.86 -5.07
C ALA A 39 13.25 8.46 -6.46
N GLU A 40 14.01 7.76 -7.30
CA GLU A 40 14.47 8.24 -8.61
C GLU A 40 13.56 7.80 -9.77
N THR A 41 12.44 7.14 -9.45
CA THR A 41 11.52 6.57 -10.45
C THR A 41 10.10 7.07 -10.26
N LEU A 42 9.34 7.18 -11.34
CA LEU A 42 7.94 7.59 -11.28
C LEU A 42 7.05 6.44 -10.80
N LYS A 43 6.13 6.73 -9.88
CA LYS A 43 5.04 5.83 -9.49
C LYS A 43 3.89 5.99 -10.49
N LEU A 44 3.47 4.90 -11.11
CA LEU A 44 2.35 4.87 -12.05
C LEU A 44 1.19 4.08 -11.46
N VAL A 45 -0.03 4.60 -11.60
CA VAL A 45 -1.27 4.03 -11.06
C VAL A 45 -2.30 3.93 -12.19
N TYR A 46 -2.95 2.79 -12.34
CA TYR A 46 -3.92 2.49 -13.40
C TYR A 46 -4.93 1.44 -12.96
#